data_AF-A0A126QST6-F1
#
_entry.id   AF-A0A126QST6-F1
#
_cell.length_a   1.000
_cell.length_b   1.000
_cell.length_c   1.000
_cell.angle_alpha   90.00
_cell.angle_beta   90.00
_cell.angle_gamma   90.00
#
_symmetry.space_group_name_H-M   'P 1'
#
loop_
_entity.id
_entity.type
_entity.pdbx_description
1 polymer ?
#
loop_
_entity_poly.entity_id
_entity_poly.type
_entity_poly.pdbx_seq_one_letter_code
_entity_poly.pdbx_strand_id
1 'polypeptide(L)'
;MHKRPVTTALLVFATILLLAAPALAQGAKTFAVLPFEYNGPQKYEYFAKAIQASLSSDLEWIGRVEPTLKNLDSVPMPKDKSSALNALRGLGVDYLTYGDIAVLDRTAHIRLDTVSADGNSWTKKGEVGLDEITSWLDSQSKIIQGDVFNRPGYGTSENAQVADNKAETAAPSASPFIMAGSEQQYQTQSLNPQFRYEGGTETTGRWRSQTLPFYSYNMFIADGDADGRNEVFILQESAISAFRFKEGKLQHLNTFELPANVMSVRLEVADLNRDGLPEFIVGAYQFQDQGGVRAPRGFPRSSILSFEGGKFKYVVKKADYFLGVLRIPPTYMPILVGQKKGQRDLFDKHVYEAFIKGDEIETGQTIPVPAFGNVYNLTYLPDGMGYNCVVINNSHKLITYSQTFERLYESDETYNSSGVVIETADKMVGMGGGPTEEHGITYNIPFRTITAPLTSDKRYELLVNRDLSATAQVFKNYKYYTQGEIHSLVYDQVGLNLAWKTRRIKGQVADIALADLNNDGNKQLCVLVNTFTGYGYGNRKTVVLAYDLNLE
;
A
#
# COMPACT_ATOMS: atom_id res chain seq x y z
N MET A 1 -9.81 30.46 68.40
CA MET A 1 -8.69 30.44 67.42
C MET A 1 -8.79 29.16 66.60
N HIS A 2 -8.37 29.21 65.33
CA HIS A 2 -8.32 28.11 64.33
C HIS A 2 -9.50 27.99 63.34
N LYS A 3 -9.63 29.00 62.46
CA LYS A 3 -10.14 28.82 61.09
C LYS A 3 -8.96 28.92 60.11
N ARG A 4 -8.19 27.85 59.94
CA ARG A 4 -6.99 27.82 59.05
C ARG A 4 -6.69 26.48 58.32
N PRO A 5 -7.66 25.65 57.89
CA PRO A 5 -7.34 24.61 56.89
C PRO A 5 -7.79 24.95 55.47
N VAL A 6 -8.85 25.73 55.28
CA VAL A 6 -9.46 25.95 53.96
C VAL A 6 -8.73 27.02 53.14
N THR A 7 -8.27 28.09 53.78
CA THR A 7 -7.51 29.16 53.12
C THR A 7 -6.12 28.72 52.67
N THR A 8 -5.50 27.78 53.39
CA THR A 8 -4.18 27.22 53.06
C THR A 8 -4.27 26.25 51.88
N ALA A 9 -5.34 25.45 51.80
CA ALA A 9 -5.57 24.55 50.66
C ALA A 9 -5.89 25.31 49.37
N LEU A 10 -6.66 26.41 49.45
CA LEU A 10 -6.98 27.24 48.29
C LEU A 10 -5.74 27.98 47.75
N LEU A 11 -4.84 28.42 48.62
CA LEU A 11 -3.62 29.12 48.23
C LEU A 11 -2.62 28.16 47.54
N VAL A 12 -2.53 26.91 48.00
CA VAL A 12 -1.68 25.86 47.41
C VAL A 12 -2.24 25.41 46.06
N PHE A 13 -3.56 25.29 45.92
CA PHE A 13 -4.17 24.96 44.63
C PHE A 13 -4.02 26.10 43.60
N ALA A 14 -4.13 27.35 44.02
CA ALA A 14 -3.91 28.51 43.17
C ALA A 14 -2.43 28.69 42.75
N THR A 15 -1.47 28.36 43.62
CA THR A 15 -0.04 28.39 43.26
C THR A 15 0.37 27.24 42.33
N ILE A 16 -0.25 26.06 42.46
CA ILE A 16 -0.04 24.96 41.50
C ILE A 16 -0.64 25.30 40.12
N LEU A 17 -1.80 25.97 40.06
CA LEU A 17 -2.38 26.44 38.79
C LEU A 17 -1.58 27.59 38.15
N LEU A 18 -0.94 28.46 38.93
CA LEU A 18 -0.09 29.55 38.43
C LEU A 18 1.31 29.10 38.00
N LEU A 19 1.82 27.99 38.54
CA LEU A 19 3.09 27.38 38.12
C LEU A 19 2.94 26.40 36.94
N ALA A 20 1.72 25.95 36.63
CA ALA A 20 1.43 25.12 35.44
C ALA A 20 1.22 25.94 34.15
N ALA A 21 1.16 27.27 34.23
CA ALA A 21 0.79 28.13 33.12
C ALA A 21 1.85 28.36 32.02
N PRO A 22 3.19 28.22 32.22
CA PRO A 22 4.13 28.36 31.11
C PRO A 22 4.42 27.06 30.34
N ALA A 23 3.89 25.89 30.76
CA ALA A 23 4.19 24.62 30.09
C ALA A 23 3.25 24.30 28.89
N LEU A 24 2.21 25.12 28.68
CA LEU A 24 1.20 24.93 27.63
C LEU A 24 1.33 25.91 26.45
N ALA A 25 2.51 26.51 26.26
CA ALA A 25 2.78 27.38 25.11
C ALA A 25 4.18 27.16 24.52
N GLN A 26 4.53 25.91 24.21
CA GLN A 26 5.47 25.66 23.13
C GLN A 26 4.65 25.26 21.91
N GLY A 27 4.24 26.26 21.13
CA GLY A 27 3.78 26.02 19.76
C GLY A 27 4.87 25.32 18.95
N ALA A 28 4.49 24.65 17.87
CA ALA A 28 5.46 24.08 16.95
C ALA A 28 6.49 25.16 16.55
N LYS A 29 7.78 24.82 16.60
CA LYS A 29 8.82 25.67 16.03
C LYS A 29 8.57 25.81 14.54
N THR A 30 9.09 26.86 13.94
CA THR A 30 8.87 27.13 12.51
C THR A 30 10.18 27.14 11.75
N PHE A 31 10.16 26.70 10.50
CA PHE A 31 11.33 26.75 9.62
C PHE A 31 11.01 27.37 8.27
N ALA A 32 12.04 27.89 7.59
CA ALA A 32 11.94 28.39 6.24
C ALA A 32 13.06 27.81 5.36
N VAL A 33 12.73 27.50 4.10
CA VAL A 33 13.70 27.10 3.08
C VAL A 33 13.70 28.17 1.99
N LEU A 34 14.79 28.94 1.90
CA LEU A 34 14.91 29.98 0.88
C LEU A 34 15.06 29.38 -0.53
N PRO A 35 14.62 30.11 -1.58
CA PRO A 35 14.90 29.71 -2.96
C PRO A 35 16.41 29.52 -3.18
N PHE A 36 16.81 28.38 -3.72
CA PHE A 36 18.23 28.07 -3.94
C PHE A 36 18.80 28.90 -5.08
N GLU A 37 20.05 29.35 -4.91
CA GLU A 37 20.77 30.00 -6.00
C GLU A 37 21.23 28.94 -7.00
N TYR A 38 20.93 29.16 -8.29
CA TYR A 38 21.25 28.22 -9.36
C TYR A 38 22.34 28.78 -10.28
N ASN A 39 23.38 27.98 -10.53
CA ASN A 39 24.41 28.29 -11.50
C ASN A 39 24.67 27.11 -12.44
N GLY A 40 24.32 27.24 -13.72
CA GLY A 40 24.54 26.16 -14.69
C GLY A 40 23.69 26.31 -15.95
N PRO A 41 23.65 25.27 -16.81
CA PRO A 41 22.86 25.28 -18.04
C PRO A 41 21.35 25.47 -17.77
N GLN A 42 20.66 26.26 -18.60
CA GLN A 42 19.24 26.58 -18.40
C GLN A 42 18.33 25.34 -18.29
N LYS A 43 18.68 24.24 -18.98
CA LYS A 43 17.95 22.96 -18.92
C LYS A 43 17.84 22.36 -17.51
N TYR A 44 18.67 22.77 -16.55
CA TYR A 44 18.74 22.22 -15.19
C TYR A 44 18.29 23.23 -14.12
N GLU A 45 17.82 24.41 -14.52
CA GLU A 45 17.36 25.47 -13.59
C GLU A 45 16.20 25.02 -12.68
N TYR A 46 15.44 24.00 -13.11
CA TYR A 46 14.37 23.41 -12.32
C TYR A 46 14.87 22.76 -11.02
N PHE A 47 16.16 22.37 -10.92
CA PHE A 47 16.69 21.75 -9.72
C PHE A 47 16.61 22.67 -8.52
N ALA A 48 16.87 23.98 -8.65
CA ALA A 48 16.77 24.89 -7.50
C ALA A 48 15.35 24.91 -6.89
N LYS A 49 14.31 24.87 -7.73
CA LYS A 49 12.92 24.77 -7.27
C LYS A 49 12.60 23.40 -6.68
N ALA A 50 13.12 22.32 -7.27
CA ALA A 50 12.92 20.96 -6.79
C ALA A 50 13.60 20.74 -5.42
N ILE A 51 14.82 21.26 -5.23
CA ILE A 51 15.57 21.19 -3.98
C ILE A 51 14.83 21.96 -2.88
N GLN A 52 14.36 23.18 -3.18
CA GLN A 52 13.57 23.96 -2.23
C GLN A 52 12.30 23.21 -1.81
N ALA A 53 11.57 22.62 -2.75
CA ALA A 53 10.34 21.87 -2.48
C ALA A 53 10.60 20.58 -1.68
N SER A 54 11.66 19.84 -2.02
CA SER A 54 12.08 18.64 -1.28
C SER A 54 12.42 18.99 0.15
N LEU A 55 13.33 19.94 0.39
CA LEU A 55 13.72 20.34 1.74
C LEU A 55 12.56 20.91 2.56
N SER A 56 11.61 21.61 1.92
CA SER A 56 10.40 22.10 2.60
C SER A 56 9.49 20.98 3.08
N SER A 57 9.48 19.84 2.36
CA SER A 57 8.74 18.64 2.73
C SER A 57 9.54 17.77 3.72
N ASP A 58 10.80 17.49 3.42
CA ASP A 58 11.64 16.53 4.14
C ASP A 58 12.01 17.01 5.53
N LEU A 59 12.08 18.33 5.75
CA LEU A 59 12.37 18.92 7.06
C LEU A 59 11.11 19.05 7.94
N GLU A 60 9.91 18.82 7.42
CA GLU A 60 8.68 18.94 8.20
C GLU A 60 8.61 17.88 9.32
N TRP A 61 8.37 18.35 10.54
CA TRP A 61 8.09 17.51 11.70
C TRP A 61 6.75 17.94 12.31
N ILE A 62 5.68 17.30 11.83
CA ILE A 62 4.28 17.63 12.15
C ILE A 62 4.08 17.84 13.66
N GLY A 63 3.53 19.01 14.05
CA GLY A 63 3.27 19.37 15.43
C GLY A 63 4.50 19.73 16.27
N ARG A 64 5.69 19.81 15.67
CA ARG A 64 6.97 20.12 16.35
C ARG A 64 7.83 21.13 15.61
N VAL A 65 8.03 20.99 14.30
CA VAL A 65 8.78 21.91 13.41
C VAL A 65 8.03 22.02 12.08
N GLU A 66 7.37 23.15 11.84
CA GLU A 66 6.45 23.34 10.69
C GLU A 66 6.95 24.42 9.72
N PRO A 67 6.64 24.31 8.41
CA PRO A 67 7.09 25.28 7.42
C PRO A 67 6.39 26.63 7.61
N THR A 68 7.10 27.73 7.33
CA THR A 68 6.51 29.06 7.35
C THR A 68 5.53 29.28 6.19
N LEU A 69 4.44 30.01 6.47
CA LEU A 69 3.47 30.44 5.45
C LEU A 69 3.81 31.81 4.83
N LYS A 70 4.93 32.42 5.25
CA LYS A 70 5.37 33.73 4.75
C LYS A 70 5.97 33.59 3.36
N ASN A 71 5.80 34.64 2.53
CA ASN A 71 6.44 34.69 1.23
C ASN A 71 7.98 34.85 1.40
N LEU A 72 8.74 33.98 0.73
CA LEU A 72 10.20 33.91 0.83
C LEU A 72 10.93 34.51 -0.39
N ASP A 73 10.20 34.85 -1.47
CA ASP A 73 10.78 35.30 -2.75
C ASP A 73 11.51 36.66 -2.63
N SER A 74 11.16 37.47 -1.64
CA SER A 74 11.74 38.80 -1.40
C SER A 74 12.91 38.80 -0.41
N VAL A 75 13.27 37.63 0.14
CA VAL A 75 14.36 37.51 1.12
C VAL A 75 15.69 37.36 0.38
N PRO A 76 16.66 38.28 0.58
CA PRO A 76 17.96 38.16 -0.07
C PRO A 76 18.73 36.93 0.46
N MET A 77 19.41 36.22 -0.45
CA MET A 77 20.24 35.06 -0.10
C MET A 77 21.34 35.47 0.91
N PRO A 78 21.41 34.83 2.09
CA PRO A 78 22.46 35.10 3.06
C PRO A 78 23.86 34.76 2.52
N LYS A 79 24.83 35.63 2.78
CA LYS A 79 26.24 35.42 2.39
C LYS A 79 27.09 34.90 3.54
N ASP A 80 26.62 35.08 4.75
CA ASP A 80 27.29 34.69 5.98
C ASP A 80 26.28 34.39 7.10
N LYS A 81 26.78 33.84 8.21
CA LYS A 81 25.95 33.49 9.37
C LYS A 81 25.22 34.70 9.97
N SER A 82 25.81 35.90 9.91
CA SER A 82 25.24 37.12 10.47
C SER A 82 24.00 37.57 9.68
N SER A 83 24.10 37.59 8.34
CA SER A 83 22.99 37.87 7.44
C SER A 83 21.91 36.80 7.51
N ALA A 84 22.28 35.53 7.70
CA ALA A 84 21.32 34.44 7.87
C ALA A 84 20.50 34.59 9.17
N LEU A 85 21.15 34.93 10.29
CA LEU A 85 20.45 35.18 11.56
C LEU A 85 19.54 36.42 11.49
N ASN A 86 19.94 37.46 10.74
CA ASN A 86 19.09 38.62 10.51
C ASN A 86 17.86 38.28 9.66
N ALA A 87 18.01 37.46 8.61
CA ALA A 87 16.90 36.97 7.81
C ALA A 87 15.95 36.07 8.62
N LEU A 88 16.50 35.17 9.43
CA LEU A 88 15.75 34.31 10.36
C LEU A 88 14.90 35.14 11.34
N ARG A 89 15.49 36.18 11.95
CA ARG A 89 14.76 37.10 12.86
C ARG A 89 13.71 37.93 12.13
N GLY A 90 14.01 38.42 10.92
CA GLY A 90 13.05 39.18 10.10
C GLY A 90 11.85 38.33 9.67
N LEU A 91 12.08 37.04 9.39
CA LEU A 91 11.05 36.07 9.08
C LEU A 91 10.31 35.55 10.32
N GLY A 92 10.87 35.74 11.52
CA GLY A 92 10.30 35.22 12.77
C GLY A 92 10.16 33.70 12.76
N VAL A 93 11.16 33.01 12.20
CA VAL A 93 11.23 31.53 12.17
C VAL A 93 12.32 31.04 13.12
N ASP A 94 12.22 29.81 13.59
CA ASP A 94 13.19 29.19 14.50
C ASP A 94 14.39 28.58 13.76
N TYR A 95 14.20 28.20 12.50
CA TYR A 95 15.23 27.62 11.63
C TYR A 95 15.17 28.22 10.22
N LEU A 96 16.33 28.45 9.61
CA LEU A 96 16.45 28.95 8.24
C LEU A 96 17.45 28.09 7.48
N THR A 97 16.98 27.44 6.42
CA THR A 97 17.78 26.64 5.49
C THR A 97 17.93 27.36 4.15
N TYR A 98 19.14 27.42 3.62
CA TYR A 98 19.47 28.10 2.37
C TYR A 98 20.69 27.46 1.71
N GLY A 99 20.96 27.78 0.45
CA GLY A 99 22.06 27.15 -0.27
C GLY A 99 22.13 27.51 -1.73
N ASP A 100 23.10 26.90 -2.40
CA ASP A 100 23.37 27.05 -3.82
C ASP A 100 23.64 25.70 -4.48
N ILE A 101 23.29 25.62 -5.77
CA ILE A 101 23.60 24.48 -6.63
C ILE A 101 24.29 24.97 -7.90
N ALA A 102 25.46 24.39 -8.17
CA ALA A 102 26.18 24.57 -9.42
C ALA A 102 26.20 23.26 -10.22
N VAL A 103 25.70 23.27 -11.46
CA VAL A 103 25.72 22.10 -12.34
C VAL A 103 26.79 22.25 -13.40
N LEU A 104 27.76 21.33 -13.40
CA LEU A 104 28.80 21.22 -14.41
C LEU A 104 28.71 19.83 -15.05
N ASP A 105 28.47 19.78 -16.36
CA ASP A 105 28.28 18.54 -17.11
C ASP A 105 27.21 17.59 -16.53
N ARG A 106 27.64 16.57 -15.78
CA ARG A 106 26.81 15.51 -15.18
C ARG A 106 26.89 15.49 -13.65
N THR A 107 27.60 16.42 -13.04
CA THR A 107 27.74 16.54 -11.60
C THR A 107 27.13 17.84 -11.10
N ALA A 108 26.55 17.78 -9.91
CA ALA A 108 26.07 18.92 -9.17
C ALA A 108 26.92 19.13 -7.92
N HIS A 109 27.41 20.36 -7.75
CA HIS A 109 28.00 20.83 -6.52
C HIS A 109 26.91 21.55 -5.74
N ILE A 110 26.57 21.04 -4.55
CA ILE A 110 25.50 21.59 -3.73
C ILE A 110 26.10 22.05 -2.40
N ARG A 111 25.76 23.26 -1.99
CA ARG A 111 25.99 23.75 -0.63
C ARG A 111 24.66 23.93 0.07
N LEU A 112 24.57 23.38 1.28
CA LEU A 112 23.41 23.47 2.16
C LEU A 112 23.83 24.05 3.51
N ASP A 113 23.18 25.12 3.92
CA ASP A 113 23.41 25.83 5.17
C ASP A 113 22.09 25.91 5.96
N THR A 114 22.13 25.62 7.26
CA THR A 114 20.99 25.77 8.17
C THR A 114 21.43 26.51 9.44
N VAL A 115 20.69 27.55 9.81
CA VAL A 115 20.89 28.29 11.08
C VAL A 115 19.65 28.20 11.96
N SER A 116 19.86 28.21 13.26
CA SER A 116 18.80 28.18 14.27
C SER A 116 18.77 29.44 15.13
N ALA A 117 17.63 29.72 15.75
CA ALA A 117 17.41 30.93 16.57
C ALA A 117 18.35 31.03 17.80
N ASP A 118 18.86 29.89 18.28
CA ASP A 118 19.87 29.79 19.36
C ASP A 118 21.30 30.14 18.90
N GLY A 119 21.50 30.41 17.60
CA GLY A 119 22.78 30.77 17.01
C GLY A 119 23.62 29.58 16.57
N ASN A 120 23.10 28.35 16.64
CA ASN A 120 23.76 27.19 16.04
C ASN A 120 23.68 27.23 14.51
N SER A 121 24.66 26.61 13.85
CA SER A 121 24.76 26.59 12.39
C SER A 121 25.32 25.26 11.92
N TRP A 122 24.71 24.71 10.88
CA TRP A 122 25.10 23.48 10.21
C TRP A 122 25.36 23.78 8.74
N THR A 123 26.44 23.22 8.18
CA THR A 123 26.82 23.43 6.78
C THR A 123 27.33 22.13 6.19
N LYS A 124 26.87 21.81 4.98
CA LYS A 124 27.41 20.70 4.19
C LYS A 124 27.62 21.11 2.74
N LYS A 125 28.70 20.61 2.15
CA LYS A 125 28.96 20.65 0.72
C LYS A 125 28.94 19.22 0.17
N GLY A 126 28.35 19.04 -1.00
CA GLY A 126 28.28 17.76 -1.69
C GLY A 126 28.66 17.94 -3.16
N GLU A 127 29.30 16.90 -3.71
CA GLU A 127 29.51 16.72 -5.14
C GLU A 127 28.89 15.38 -5.50
N VAL A 128 27.85 15.39 -6.33
CA VAL A 128 27.02 14.21 -6.60
C VAL A 128 26.62 14.16 -8.07
N GLY A 129 26.32 12.96 -8.58
CA GLY A 129 25.68 12.81 -9.89
C GLY A 129 24.31 13.50 -9.91
N LEU A 130 23.85 13.96 -11.08
CA LEU A 130 22.51 14.57 -11.22
C LEU A 130 21.37 13.64 -10.76
N ASP A 131 21.57 12.33 -10.86
CA ASP A 131 20.68 11.26 -10.43
C ASP A 131 20.76 10.96 -8.92
N GLU A 132 21.81 11.41 -8.25
CA GLU A 132 22.06 11.17 -6.82
C GLU A 132 21.71 12.38 -5.93
N ILE A 133 21.32 13.52 -6.53
CA ILE A 133 20.94 14.75 -5.82
C ILE A 133 19.86 14.47 -4.76
N THR A 134 18.85 13.68 -5.11
CA THR A 134 17.74 13.34 -4.22
C THR A 134 18.19 12.51 -3.03
N SER A 135 19.01 11.48 -3.24
CA SER A 135 19.58 10.64 -2.18
C SER A 135 20.49 11.43 -1.25
N TRP A 136 21.28 12.35 -1.81
CA TRP A 136 22.14 13.22 -1.01
C TRP A 136 21.33 14.19 -0.14
N LEU A 137 20.27 14.77 -0.68
CA LEU A 137 19.36 15.65 0.06
C LEU A 137 18.60 14.90 1.15
N ASP A 138 18.07 13.70 0.89
CA ASP A 138 17.42 12.87 1.93
C ASP A 138 18.38 12.59 3.09
N SER A 139 19.62 12.22 2.79
CA SER A 139 20.67 12.02 3.80
C SER A 139 20.94 13.30 4.61
N GLN A 140 21.02 14.46 3.94
CA GLN A 140 21.26 15.73 4.63
C GLN A 140 20.05 16.18 5.46
N SER A 141 18.83 15.99 4.96
CA SER A 141 17.58 16.29 5.69
C SER A 141 17.48 15.45 6.97
N LYS A 142 17.84 14.16 6.92
CA LYS A 142 17.88 13.30 8.11
C LYS A 142 18.91 13.78 9.13
N ILE A 143 20.09 14.22 8.67
CA ILE A 143 21.10 14.82 9.54
C ILE A 143 20.60 16.12 10.17
N ILE A 144 19.96 17.01 9.40
CA ILE A 144 19.40 18.27 9.93
C ILE A 144 18.29 17.96 10.95
N GLN A 145 17.39 17.02 10.67
CA GLN A 145 16.34 16.62 11.61
C GLN A 145 16.92 16.08 12.91
N GLY A 146 17.98 15.27 12.83
CA GLY A 146 18.66 14.75 14.01
C GLY A 146 19.44 15.81 14.77
N ASP A 147 20.42 16.40 14.10
CA ASP A 147 21.48 17.19 14.73
C ASP A 147 21.05 18.66 14.94
N VAL A 148 20.12 19.19 14.14
CA VAL A 148 19.64 20.59 14.24
C VAL A 148 18.26 20.66 14.91
N PHE A 149 17.32 19.76 14.55
CA PHE A 149 16.00 19.74 15.18
C PHE A 149 15.94 18.89 16.45
N ASN A 150 16.99 18.13 16.77
CA ASN A 150 17.05 17.20 17.90
C ASN A 150 15.92 16.15 17.84
N ARG A 151 15.59 15.66 16.63
CA ARG A 151 14.58 14.63 16.41
C ARG A 151 15.16 13.25 16.78
N PRO A 152 14.55 12.53 17.75
CA PRO A 152 15.01 11.19 18.11
C PRO A 152 14.91 10.21 16.93
N GLY A 153 15.94 9.38 16.73
CA GLY A 153 16.02 8.41 15.62
C GLY A 153 16.47 9.01 14.28
N TYR A 154 17.02 10.22 14.29
CA TYR A 154 17.60 10.91 13.14
C TYR A 154 18.95 11.51 13.58
N GLY A 155 19.93 11.62 12.69
CA GLY A 155 21.22 12.28 12.97
C GLY A 155 22.47 11.42 12.73
N THR A 156 23.64 11.96 13.06
CA THR A 156 24.94 11.32 12.79
C THR A 156 25.27 10.13 13.70
N SER A 157 24.53 9.93 14.79
CA SER A 157 24.78 8.90 15.81
C SER A 157 24.34 7.48 15.43
N GLU A 158 23.56 7.29 14.38
CA GLU A 158 23.12 5.97 13.91
C GLU A 158 24.11 5.34 12.89
N ASN A 159 25.06 6.13 12.37
CA ASN A 159 26.11 5.64 11.46
C ASN A 159 27.33 5.03 12.19
N ALA A 160 27.32 4.92 13.52
CA ALA A 160 28.46 4.46 14.32
C ALA A 160 28.36 3.00 14.84
N GLN A 161 27.30 2.24 14.54
CA GLN A 161 27.16 0.84 15.01
C GLN A 161 27.36 -0.25 13.95
N VAL A 162 27.83 0.07 12.74
CA VAL A 162 28.14 -0.95 11.71
C VAL A 162 29.65 -1.07 11.41
N ALA A 163 30.50 -0.39 12.17
CA ALA A 163 31.96 -0.40 11.95
C ALA A 163 32.74 -0.72 13.22
N ASP A 164 32.56 -1.91 13.79
CA ASP A 164 33.67 -2.65 14.40
C ASP A 164 33.27 -4.09 14.72
N ASN A 165 33.78 -5.02 13.90
CA ASN A 165 34.19 -6.37 14.30
C ASN A 165 34.92 -7.03 13.13
N LYS A 166 36.18 -6.62 12.94
CA LYS A 166 37.20 -7.45 12.29
C LYS A 166 38.15 -7.97 13.37
N ALA A 167 38.12 -9.27 13.62
CA ALA A 167 39.28 -10.02 14.10
C ALA A 167 39.22 -11.45 13.55
N GLU A 168 40.31 -11.84 12.89
CA GLU A 168 40.55 -13.05 12.11
C GLU A 168 40.66 -14.31 12.98
N THR A 169 40.25 -15.48 12.47
CA THR A 169 41.20 -16.58 12.19
C THR A 169 40.58 -17.79 11.46
N ALA A 170 41.33 -18.24 10.44
CA ALA A 170 41.52 -19.58 9.90
C ALA A 170 40.37 -20.34 9.17
N ALA A 171 40.57 -20.49 7.86
CA ALA A 171 39.84 -21.43 7.00
C ALA A 171 40.16 -22.91 7.32
N PRO A 172 39.23 -23.81 6.96
CA PRO A 172 39.58 -24.88 6.03
C PRO A 172 38.62 -24.97 4.84
N SER A 173 39.23 -24.82 3.66
CA SER A 173 39.05 -25.62 2.42
C SER A 173 37.66 -25.94 1.86
N ALA A 174 37.40 -25.36 0.67
CA ALA A 174 36.80 -25.96 -0.56
C ALA A 174 35.40 -26.61 -0.42
N SER A 175 34.33 -26.25 -1.12
CA SER A 175 34.05 -25.67 -2.46
C SER A 175 32.51 -25.44 -2.55
N PRO A 176 31.87 -25.17 -3.71
CA PRO A 176 32.04 -24.08 -4.67
C PRO A 176 30.67 -23.38 -4.94
N PHE A 177 30.50 -22.09 -4.65
CA PHE A 177 29.33 -21.35 -5.17
C PHE A 177 29.60 -19.90 -5.55
N ILE A 178 30.85 -19.44 -5.48
CA ILE A 178 31.23 -18.12 -5.98
C ILE A 178 31.82 -18.26 -7.37
N MET A 179 30.92 -18.38 -8.35
CA MET A 179 31.11 -17.96 -9.74
C MET A 179 29.71 -17.74 -10.34
N ALA A 180 29.13 -16.57 -10.07
CA ALA A 180 28.20 -15.88 -10.97
C ALA A 180 27.96 -14.47 -10.40
N GLY A 181 29.05 -13.69 -10.35
CA GLY A 181 28.93 -12.24 -10.33
C GLY A 181 28.45 -11.77 -11.69
N SER A 182 27.22 -11.28 -11.72
CA SER A 182 26.81 -10.17 -12.57
C SER A 182 25.70 -9.47 -11.81
N GLU A 183 25.90 -8.19 -11.50
CA GLU A 183 24.80 -7.28 -11.22
C GLU A 183 23.82 -7.37 -12.39
N GLN A 184 22.79 -8.21 -12.25
CA GLN A 184 21.65 -8.20 -13.17
C GLN A 184 20.83 -6.98 -12.80
N GLN A 185 21.22 -5.87 -13.42
CA GLN A 185 20.37 -4.72 -13.73
C GLN A 185 18.96 -5.25 -14.02
N TYR A 186 17.92 -4.74 -13.34
CA TYR A 186 16.54 -5.09 -13.65
C TYR A 186 16.29 -4.85 -15.14
N GLN A 187 16.20 -5.93 -15.93
CA GLN A 187 15.99 -5.85 -17.36
C GLN A 187 14.50 -5.60 -17.62
N THR A 188 14.06 -4.36 -17.41
CA THR A 188 12.72 -3.89 -17.81
C THR A 188 12.57 -3.80 -19.34
N GLN A 189 13.64 -4.09 -20.10
CA GLN A 189 13.69 -3.98 -21.56
C GLN A 189 12.80 -5.00 -22.29
N SER A 190 12.49 -6.15 -21.68
CA SER A 190 11.56 -7.14 -22.23
C SER A 190 10.10 -6.76 -21.94
N LEU A 191 9.82 -6.20 -20.75
CA LEU A 191 8.46 -5.84 -20.33
C LEU A 191 7.77 -4.80 -21.24
N ASN A 192 6.44 -4.83 -21.24
CA ASN A 192 5.57 -3.90 -21.98
C ASN A 192 6.06 -2.44 -21.92
N PRO A 193 6.19 -1.74 -23.06
CA PRO A 193 6.60 -0.34 -23.09
C PRO A 193 5.72 0.60 -22.24
N GLN A 194 4.44 0.25 -22.02
CA GLN A 194 3.56 1.02 -21.14
C GLN A 194 4.00 1.02 -19.67
N PHE A 195 4.83 0.08 -19.25
CA PHE A 195 5.41 0.06 -17.90
C PHE A 195 6.65 0.95 -17.79
N ARG A 196 7.21 1.37 -18.94
CA ARG A 196 8.40 2.23 -19.05
C ARG A 196 8.09 3.67 -19.48
N TYR A 197 6.80 4.01 -19.61
CA TYR A 197 6.35 5.28 -20.19
C TYR A 197 6.85 5.54 -21.62
N GLU A 198 7.32 4.53 -22.35
CA GLU A 198 7.78 4.62 -23.75
C GLU A 198 6.59 4.43 -24.73
N GLY A 199 6.53 5.21 -25.82
CA GLY A 199 5.52 5.09 -26.89
C GLY A 199 4.44 6.19 -26.95
N GLY A 200 3.98 6.49 -28.19
CA GLY A 200 2.98 7.51 -28.56
C GLY A 200 1.51 7.08 -28.38
N THR A 201 0.56 7.78 -29.03
CA THR A 201 -0.91 7.59 -28.86
C THR A 201 -1.44 6.27 -29.40
N GLU A 202 -0.72 5.61 -30.31
CA GLU A 202 -1.00 4.26 -30.77
C GLU A 202 -0.10 3.30 -30.00
N THR A 203 -0.68 2.57 -29.05
CA THR A 203 0.09 1.74 -28.11
C THR A 203 -0.12 0.27 -28.42
N THR A 204 0.91 -0.37 -28.96
CA THR A 204 0.99 -1.83 -29.11
C THR A 204 0.96 -2.51 -27.72
N GLY A 205 0.44 -3.74 -27.67
CA GLY A 205 0.45 -4.56 -26.45
C GLY A 205 -0.52 -4.16 -25.33
N ARG A 206 -1.56 -3.37 -25.64
CA ARG A 206 -2.66 -3.09 -24.70
C ARG A 206 -4.00 -3.34 -25.36
N TRP A 207 -4.85 -4.09 -24.67
CA TRP A 207 -6.23 -4.29 -25.02
C TRP A 207 -7.18 -3.69 -23.96
N ARG A 208 -8.37 -3.29 -24.41
CA ARG A 208 -9.45 -2.77 -23.55
C ARG A 208 -10.76 -3.40 -23.98
N SER A 209 -11.50 -3.97 -23.03
CA SER A 209 -12.84 -4.52 -23.27
C SER A 209 -13.85 -3.45 -23.68
N GLN A 210 -15.01 -3.90 -24.17
CA GLN A 210 -16.20 -3.08 -24.14
C GLN A 210 -16.56 -2.70 -22.70
N THR A 211 -17.31 -1.62 -22.55
CA THR A 211 -17.81 -1.18 -21.24
C THR A 211 -18.93 -2.11 -20.77
N LEU A 212 -18.79 -2.69 -19.59
CA LEU A 212 -19.76 -3.57 -18.96
C LEU A 212 -20.67 -2.77 -17.99
N PRO A 213 -22.00 -2.97 -18.02
CA PRO A 213 -22.94 -2.06 -17.37
C PRO A 213 -23.16 -2.31 -15.87
N PHE A 214 -22.14 -2.76 -15.14
CA PHE A 214 -22.21 -3.06 -13.71
C PHE A 214 -20.94 -2.62 -12.98
N TYR A 215 -21.01 -2.56 -11.64
CA TYR A 215 -19.85 -2.37 -10.76
C TYR A 215 -19.27 -3.73 -10.37
N SER A 216 -17.94 -3.83 -10.31
CA SER A 216 -17.24 -5.09 -10.05
C SER A 216 -16.32 -5.02 -8.84
N TYR A 217 -16.10 -6.14 -8.17
CA TYR A 217 -15.24 -6.26 -6.98
C TYR A 217 -13.98 -7.08 -7.26
N ASN A 218 -14.11 -8.22 -7.94
CA ASN A 218 -12.98 -9.10 -8.26
C ASN A 218 -13.09 -9.68 -9.66
N MET A 219 -11.95 -10.09 -10.21
CA MET A 219 -11.84 -10.78 -11.49
C MET A 219 -10.95 -12.01 -11.33
N PHE A 220 -11.32 -13.12 -11.95
CA PHE A 220 -10.43 -14.26 -12.13
C PHE A 220 -10.45 -14.68 -13.59
N ILE A 221 -9.33 -15.19 -14.10
CA ILE A 221 -9.22 -15.71 -15.46
C ILE A 221 -8.63 -17.09 -15.36
N ALA A 222 -9.39 -18.10 -15.79
CA ALA A 222 -9.04 -19.51 -15.71
C ALA A 222 -9.93 -20.32 -16.65
N ASP A 223 -9.47 -21.51 -17.04
CA ASP A 223 -10.29 -22.54 -17.68
C ASP A 223 -11.26 -23.10 -16.63
N GLY A 224 -12.50 -22.60 -16.65
CA GLY A 224 -13.46 -22.88 -15.60
C GLY A 224 -14.21 -24.19 -15.81
N ASP A 225 -14.46 -24.57 -17.05
CA ASP A 225 -15.18 -25.79 -17.42
C ASP A 225 -14.30 -26.90 -18.02
N ALA A 226 -12.98 -26.75 -17.90
CA ALA A 226 -11.95 -27.67 -18.37
C ALA A 226 -12.00 -27.96 -19.87
N ASP A 227 -12.38 -26.95 -20.69
CA ASP A 227 -12.42 -27.07 -22.15
C ASP A 227 -11.09 -26.72 -22.84
N GLY A 228 -10.07 -26.36 -22.04
CA GLY A 228 -8.74 -25.96 -22.48
C GLY A 228 -8.65 -24.47 -22.83
N ARG A 229 -9.70 -23.67 -22.58
CA ARG A 229 -9.70 -22.23 -22.83
C ARG A 229 -10.10 -21.48 -21.56
N ASN A 230 -9.43 -20.36 -21.31
CA ASN A 230 -9.73 -19.49 -20.20
C ASN A 230 -11.01 -18.67 -20.44
N GLU A 231 -11.85 -18.63 -19.41
CA GLU A 231 -12.94 -17.68 -19.22
C GLU A 231 -12.51 -16.53 -18.32
N VAL A 232 -13.26 -15.43 -18.42
CA VAL A 232 -13.17 -14.29 -17.50
C VAL A 232 -14.35 -14.31 -16.57
N PHE A 233 -14.09 -14.44 -15.28
CA PHE A 233 -15.08 -14.42 -14.22
C PHE A 233 -15.00 -13.10 -13.48
N ILE A 234 -16.11 -12.38 -13.40
CA ILE A 234 -16.18 -11.08 -12.73
C ILE A 234 -17.22 -11.15 -11.62
N LEU A 235 -16.76 -10.94 -10.39
CA LEU A 235 -17.61 -10.76 -9.22
C LEU A 235 -18.18 -9.35 -9.22
N GLN A 236 -19.49 -9.28 -9.17
CA GLN A 236 -20.29 -8.06 -9.00
C GLN A 236 -20.78 -7.97 -7.54
N GLU A 237 -21.56 -6.94 -7.25
CA GLU A 237 -22.17 -6.78 -5.93
C GLU A 237 -23.04 -7.98 -5.53
N SER A 238 -23.94 -8.41 -6.43
CA SER A 238 -24.93 -9.46 -6.18
C SER A 238 -24.87 -10.63 -7.17
N ALA A 239 -23.83 -10.75 -7.98
CA ALA A 239 -23.75 -11.78 -9.01
C ALA A 239 -22.32 -12.10 -9.42
N ILE A 240 -22.11 -13.23 -10.08
CA ILE A 240 -20.88 -13.57 -10.78
C ILE A 240 -21.22 -13.74 -12.25
N SER A 241 -20.49 -13.04 -13.13
CA SER A 241 -20.62 -13.22 -14.58
C SER A 241 -19.41 -13.89 -15.17
N ALA A 242 -19.65 -14.88 -16.03
CA ALA A 242 -18.66 -15.54 -16.86
C ALA A 242 -18.71 -14.96 -18.27
N PHE A 243 -17.53 -14.73 -18.84
CA PHE A 243 -17.35 -14.26 -20.21
C PHE A 243 -16.26 -15.09 -20.91
N ARG A 244 -16.32 -15.17 -22.23
CA ARG A 244 -15.24 -15.71 -23.07
C ARG A 244 -14.65 -14.60 -23.94
N PHE A 245 -13.33 -14.52 -24.01
CA PHE A 245 -12.68 -13.63 -24.97
C PHE A 245 -12.87 -14.20 -26.38
N LYS A 246 -13.51 -13.43 -27.26
CA LYS A 246 -13.68 -13.80 -28.67
C LYS A 246 -13.78 -12.55 -29.53
N GLU A 247 -13.02 -12.54 -30.64
CA GLU A 247 -13.00 -11.44 -31.61
C GLU A 247 -12.74 -10.06 -30.95
N GLY A 248 -11.80 -10.03 -29.99
CA GLY A 248 -11.40 -8.81 -29.30
C GLY A 248 -12.43 -8.27 -28.30
N LYS A 249 -13.44 -9.06 -27.92
CA LYS A 249 -14.50 -8.67 -26.97
C LYS A 249 -14.75 -9.76 -25.93
N LEU A 250 -15.31 -9.36 -24.78
CA LEU A 250 -15.80 -10.31 -23.78
C LEU A 250 -17.23 -10.73 -24.13
N GLN A 251 -17.42 -11.92 -24.68
CA GLN A 251 -18.76 -12.46 -24.94
C GLN A 251 -19.32 -13.06 -23.66
N HIS A 252 -20.51 -12.61 -23.24
CA HIS A 252 -21.17 -13.12 -22.04
C HIS A 252 -21.55 -14.60 -22.23
N LEU A 253 -21.26 -15.41 -21.22
CA LEU A 253 -21.62 -16.83 -21.18
C LEU A 253 -22.78 -17.07 -20.22
N ASN A 254 -22.61 -16.65 -18.96
CA ASN A 254 -23.59 -16.89 -17.91
C ASN A 254 -23.47 -15.84 -16.81
N THR A 255 -24.58 -15.59 -16.11
CA THR A 255 -24.60 -14.85 -14.85
C THR A 255 -25.28 -15.70 -13.81
N PHE A 256 -24.64 -15.78 -12.64
CA PHE A 256 -25.17 -16.43 -11.46
C PHE A 256 -25.48 -15.40 -10.39
N GLU A 257 -26.75 -15.28 -10.05
CA GLU A 257 -27.21 -14.38 -9.00
C GLU A 257 -26.89 -14.96 -7.62
N LEU A 258 -26.23 -14.16 -6.78
CA LEU A 258 -25.95 -14.47 -5.39
C LEU A 258 -27.16 -14.07 -4.51
N PRO A 259 -27.29 -14.63 -3.30
CA PRO A 259 -28.40 -14.30 -2.41
C PRO A 259 -28.49 -12.78 -2.12
N ALA A 260 -29.68 -12.19 -2.25
CA ALA A 260 -29.86 -10.74 -2.13
C ALA A 260 -29.51 -10.15 -0.74
N ASN A 261 -29.41 -10.99 0.29
CA ASN A 261 -29.08 -10.59 1.66
C ASN A 261 -27.59 -10.81 2.01
N VAL A 262 -26.73 -11.14 1.03
CA VAL A 262 -25.28 -11.24 1.24
C VAL A 262 -24.54 -10.19 0.43
N MET A 263 -23.53 -9.61 1.04
CA MET A 263 -22.54 -8.78 0.35
C MET A 263 -21.36 -9.66 -0.05
N SER A 264 -21.04 -9.66 -1.33
CA SER A 264 -19.85 -10.34 -1.84
C SER A 264 -18.58 -9.58 -1.44
N VAL A 265 -17.56 -10.33 -1.02
CA VAL A 265 -16.32 -9.77 -0.44
C VAL A 265 -15.09 -10.13 -1.25
N ARG A 266 -14.97 -11.41 -1.66
CA ARG A 266 -13.83 -11.92 -2.42
C ARG A 266 -14.27 -13.01 -3.38
N LEU A 267 -13.70 -13.04 -4.57
CA LEU A 267 -13.70 -14.22 -5.45
C LEU A 267 -12.29 -14.77 -5.58
N GLU A 268 -12.11 -16.03 -5.20
CA GLU A 268 -10.92 -16.83 -5.53
C GLU A 268 -11.35 -18.05 -6.35
N VAL A 269 -10.45 -18.55 -7.18
CA VAL A 269 -10.68 -19.74 -7.99
C VAL A 269 -9.45 -20.65 -7.86
N ALA A 270 -9.70 -21.91 -7.51
CA ALA A 270 -8.66 -22.91 -7.35
C ALA A 270 -9.25 -24.31 -7.49
N ASP A 271 -8.50 -25.22 -8.10
CA ASP A 271 -8.80 -26.65 -8.07
C ASP A 271 -8.42 -27.21 -6.69
N LEU A 272 -9.42 -27.30 -5.80
CA LEU A 272 -9.23 -27.68 -4.39
C LEU A 272 -9.21 -29.20 -4.22
N ASN A 273 -9.92 -29.93 -5.07
CA ASN A 273 -10.08 -31.38 -4.99
C ASN A 273 -9.14 -32.16 -5.96
N ARG A 274 -8.43 -31.44 -6.85
CA ARG A 274 -7.49 -31.95 -7.87
C ARG A 274 -8.15 -32.82 -8.95
N ASP A 275 -9.40 -32.54 -9.29
CA ASP A 275 -10.12 -33.22 -10.35
C ASP A 275 -9.97 -32.53 -11.73
N GLY A 276 -9.27 -31.40 -11.79
CA GLY A 276 -9.06 -30.61 -13.00
C GLY A 276 -10.15 -29.59 -13.29
N LEU A 277 -11.22 -29.53 -12.49
CA LEU A 277 -12.24 -28.49 -12.53
C LEU A 277 -12.06 -27.56 -11.33
N PRO A 278 -11.78 -26.25 -11.54
CA PRO A 278 -11.58 -25.36 -10.42
C PRO A 278 -12.90 -25.05 -9.69
N GLU A 279 -12.84 -25.00 -8.37
CA GLU A 279 -13.90 -24.43 -7.55
C GLU A 279 -13.78 -22.90 -7.46
N PHE A 280 -14.94 -22.26 -7.32
CA PHE A 280 -15.11 -20.82 -7.19
C PHE A 280 -15.49 -20.49 -5.74
N ILE A 281 -14.54 -19.93 -5.00
CA ILE A 281 -14.69 -19.57 -3.59
C ILE A 281 -15.21 -18.15 -3.51
N VAL A 282 -16.46 -17.99 -3.08
CA VAL A 282 -17.11 -16.69 -2.91
C VAL A 282 -17.13 -16.35 -1.44
N GLY A 283 -16.17 -15.55 -1.01
CA GLY A 283 -16.18 -14.92 0.31
C GLY A 283 -17.31 -13.90 0.38
N ALA A 284 -18.16 -13.97 1.41
CA ALA A 284 -19.28 -13.04 1.56
C ALA A 284 -19.63 -12.77 3.03
N TYR A 285 -20.35 -11.68 3.26
CA TYR A 285 -20.81 -11.25 4.58
C TYR A 285 -22.31 -10.96 4.54
N GLN A 286 -23.06 -11.53 5.49
CA GLN A 286 -24.46 -11.23 5.66
C GLN A 286 -24.62 -10.21 6.78
N PHE A 287 -25.22 -9.06 6.45
CA PHE A 287 -25.64 -8.09 7.46
C PHE A 287 -26.91 -8.58 8.16
N GLN A 288 -27.00 -8.30 9.45
CA GLN A 288 -28.17 -8.51 10.28
C GLN A 288 -28.72 -7.13 10.64
N ASP A 289 -29.90 -6.82 10.12
CA ASP A 289 -30.64 -5.63 10.52
C ASP A 289 -31.03 -5.76 11.99
N GLN A 290 -30.64 -4.80 12.81
CA GLN A 290 -31.09 -4.65 14.19
C GLN A 290 -31.71 -3.27 14.31
N GLY A 291 -33.04 -3.23 14.29
CA GLY A 291 -33.82 -1.99 14.39
C GLY A 291 -33.31 -1.10 15.53
N GLY A 292 -32.77 0.07 15.15
CA GLY A 292 -32.23 1.08 16.07
C GLY A 292 -30.72 1.10 16.21
N VAL A 293 -29.97 0.06 15.82
CA VAL A 293 -28.50 0.07 15.92
C VAL A 293 -27.90 0.76 14.69
N ARG A 294 -26.98 1.71 14.90
CA ARG A 294 -26.32 2.46 13.81
C ARG A 294 -25.29 1.67 13.02
N ALA A 295 -24.69 0.62 13.60
CA ALA A 295 -23.72 -0.24 12.95
C ALA A 295 -24.32 -1.62 12.66
N PRO A 296 -24.36 -2.08 11.41
CA PRO A 296 -24.95 -3.37 11.10
C PRO A 296 -24.08 -4.49 11.69
N ARG A 297 -24.70 -5.37 12.48
CA ARG A 297 -24.08 -6.66 12.85
C ARG A 297 -24.16 -7.61 11.67
N GLY A 298 -23.56 -8.78 11.79
CA GLY A 298 -23.55 -9.73 10.69
C GLY A 298 -22.64 -10.92 10.95
N PHE A 299 -22.57 -11.81 9.98
CA PHE A 299 -21.78 -13.03 10.03
C PHE A 299 -21.27 -13.36 8.63
N PRO A 300 -20.08 -13.98 8.52
CA PRO A 300 -19.61 -14.49 7.24
C PRO A 300 -20.62 -15.50 6.68
N ARG A 301 -20.83 -15.44 5.37
CA ARG A 301 -21.76 -16.31 4.65
C ARG A 301 -21.19 -16.66 3.28
N SER A 302 -20.02 -17.28 3.29
CA SER A 302 -19.34 -17.67 2.05
C SER A 302 -20.05 -18.83 1.36
N SER A 303 -19.72 -19.06 0.09
CA SER A 303 -20.22 -20.19 -0.70
C SER A 303 -19.15 -20.69 -1.66
N ILE A 304 -19.30 -21.91 -2.17
CA ILE A 304 -18.42 -22.49 -3.18
C ILE A 304 -19.27 -22.95 -4.36
N LEU A 305 -18.85 -22.59 -5.57
CA LEU A 305 -19.50 -22.97 -6.82
C LEU A 305 -18.54 -23.80 -7.69
N SER A 306 -19.10 -24.61 -8.59
CA SER A 306 -18.40 -25.14 -9.77
C SER A 306 -18.91 -24.42 -11.02
N PHE A 307 -18.13 -24.47 -12.10
CA PHE A 307 -18.55 -23.97 -13.41
C PHE A 307 -18.41 -25.10 -14.44
N GLU A 308 -19.53 -25.67 -14.87
CA GLU A 308 -19.52 -26.85 -15.75
C GLU A 308 -20.46 -26.63 -16.93
N GLY A 309 -19.95 -26.84 -18.15
CA GLY A 309 -20.73 -26.66 -19.38
C GLY A 309 -21.29 -25.24 -19.50
N GLY A 310 -20.47 -24.24 -19.17
CA GLY A 310 -20.84 -22.83 -19.22
C GLY A 310 -21.82 -22.36 -18.14
N LYS A 311 -22.04 -23.12 -17.05
CA LYS A 311 -23.03 -22.77 -16.01
C LYS A 311 -22.48 -22.97 -14.60
N PHE A 312 -22.83 -22.05 -13.71
CA PHE A 312 -22.52 -22.18 -12.29
C PHE A 312 -23.46 -23.15 -11.57
N LYS A 313 -22.90 -23.91 -10.64
CA LYS A 313 -23.65 -24.78 -9.70
C LYS A 313 -23.08 -24.63 -8.30
N TYR A 314 -23.93 -24.71 -7.27
CA TYR A 314 -23.44 -24.75 -5.90
C TYR A 314 -22.77 -26.09 -5.59
N VAL A 315 -21.56 -26.02 -5.04
CA VAL A 315 -20.91 -27.13 -4.33
C VAL A 315 -21.22 -27.00 -2.84
N VAL A 316 -21.00 -25.81 -2.28
CA VAL A 316 -21.36 -25.45 -0.90
C VAL A 316 -22.22 -24.20 -0.92
N LYS A 317 -23.48 -24.31 -0.50
CA LYS A 317 -24.43 -23.18 -0.52
C LYS A 317 -24.19 -22.14 0.57
N LYS A 318 -23.67 -22.56 1.71
CA LYS A 318 -23.50 -21.71 2.89
C LYS A 318 -22.34 -22.22 3.75
N ALA A 319 -21.39 -21.34 4.03
CA ALA A 319 -20.34 -21.55 5.01
C ALA A 319 -20.25 -20.35 5.96
N ASP A 320 -20.27 -20.62 7.26
CA ASP A 320 -20.22 -19.60 8.32
C ASP A 320 -18.76 -19.16 8.63
N TYR A 321 -17.94 -19.05 7.59
CA TYR A 321 -16.53 -18.66 7.60
C TYR A 321 -16.25 -17.63 6.51
N PHE A 322 -15.34 -16.70 6.75
CA PHE A 322 -14.68 -15.97 5.67
C PHE A 322 -13.78 -16.96 4.95
N LEU A 323 -14.13 -17.33 3.72
CA LEU A 323 -13.36 -18.25 2.90
C LEU A 323 -12.45 -17.49 1.95
N GLY A 324 -11.24 -17.98 1.79
CA GLY A 324 -10.27 -17.48 0.82
C GLY A 324 -9.29 -18.58 0.42
N VAL A 325 -8.28 -18.20 -0.36
CA VAL A 325 -7.22 -19.11 -0.79
C VAL A 325 -5.87 -18.52 -0.41
N LEU A 326 -5.04 -19.30 0.26
CA LEU A 326 -3.63 -18.97 0.50
C LEU A 326 -2.73 -19.89 -0.31
N ARG A 327 -1.63 -19.33 -0.82
CA ARG A 327 -0.57 -20.08 -1.51
C ARG A 327 0.60 -20.21 -0.55
N ILE A 328 0.58 -21.28 0.25
CA ILE A 328 1.50 -21.42 1.39
C ILE A 328 2.80 -22.12 0.95
N PRO A 329 3.97 -21.62 1.37
CA PRO A 329 5.26 -22.29 1.18
C PRO A 329 5.27 -23.73 1.76
N PRO A 330 6.16 -24.62 1.28
CA PRO A 330 7.17 -24.38 0.24
C PRO A 330 6.65 -24.57 -1.18
N THR A 331 5.50 -25.23 -1.37
CA THR A 331 4.99 -25.56 -2.70
C THR A 331 4.17 -24.43 -3.34
N TYR A 332 3.66 -23.50 -2.52
CA TYR A 332 2.75 -22.42 -2.95
C TYR A 332 1.51 -22.93 -3.67
N MET A 333 1.15 -24.21 -3.46
CA MET A 333 -0.13 -24.74 -3.94
C MET A 333 -1.26 -23.97 -3.25
N PRO A 334 -2.33 -23.63 -3.99
CA PRO A 334 -3.49 -23.00 -3.40
C PRO A 334 -4.14 -23.97 -2.39
N ILE A 335 -4.42 -23.47 -1.20
CA ILE A 335 -5.22 -24.19 -0.20
C ILE A 335 -6.43 -23.33 0.19
N LEU A 336 -7.57 -23.99 0.39
CA LEU A 336 -8.74 -23.33 0.95
C LEU A 336 -8.49 -23.03 2.43
N VAL A 337 -8.79 -21.79 2.82
CA VAL A 337 -8.69 -21.35 4.21
C VAL A 337 -9.99 -20.75 4.69
N GLY A 338 -10.25 -20.90 5.97
CA GLY A 338 -11.42 -20.37 6.64
C GLY A 338 -11.04 -19.58 7.89
N GLN A 339 -11.70 -18.45 8.10
CA GLN A 339 -11.55 -17.66 9.32
C GLN A 339 -12.92 -17.25 9.85
N LYS A 340 -13.12 -17.43 11.16
CA LYS A 340 -14.37 -17.05 11.81
C LYS A 340 -14.45 -15.54 11.96
N LYS A 341 -15.65 -15.04 12.24
CA LYS A 341 -15.83 -13.68 12.73
C LYS A 341 -15.25 -13.55 14.14
N GLY A 342 -14.49 -12.48 14.37
CA GLY A 342 -13.97 -12.14 15.69
C GLY A 342 -15.00 -11.46 16.58
N GLN A 343 -14.73 -11.41 17.89
CA GLN A 343 -15.59 -10.74 18.87
C GLN A 343 -15.32 -9.23 18.98
N ARG A 344 -14.05 -8.83 18.84
CA ARG A 344 -13.59 -7.44 18.90
C ARG A 344 -13.28 -6.89 17.52
N ASP A 345 -12.44 -7.62 16.79
CA ASP A 345 -12.05 -7.32 15.42
C ASP A 345 -12.93 -8.14 14.46
N LEU A 346 -13.05 -7.72 13.19
CA LEU A 346 -13.92 -8.39 12.21
C LEU A 346 -13.57 -9.87 12.02
N PHE A 347 -12.27 -10.18 12.04
CA PHE A 347 -11.72 -11.52 11.86
C PHE A 347 -11.29 -12.11 13.21
N ASP A 348 -11.51 -13.41 13.40
CA ASP A 348 -10.97 -14.14 14.55
C ASP A 348 -9.43 -14.18 14.50
N LYS A 349 -8.79 -14.42 15.64
CA LYS A 349 -7.32 -14.51 15.71
C LYS A 349 -6.76 -15.66 14.87
N HIS A 350 -7.50 -16.73 14.67
CA HIS A 350 -7.00 -17.94 14.03
C HIS A 350 -7.56 -18.09 12.61
N VAL A 351 -6.65 -18.37 11.69
CA VAL A 351 -6.97 -18.86 10.33
C VAL A 351 -6.83 -20.37 10.35
N TYR A 352 -7.75 -21.08 9.72
CA TYR A 352 -7.73 -22.54 9.64
C TYR A 352 -7.60 -22.97 8.19
N GLU A 353 -6.94 -24.11 7.96
CA GLU A 353 -7.17 -24.88 6.76
C GLU A 353 -8.66 -25.25 6.69
N ALA A 354 -9.22 -25.27 5.49
CA ALA A 354 -10.61 -25.64 5.27
C ALA A 354 -10.71 -26.65 4.13
N PHE A 355 -11.68 -27.55 4.23
CA PHE A 355 -11.91 -28.63 3.28
C PHE A 355 -13.39 -28.74 2.96
N ILE A 356 -13.68 -29.08 1.71
CA ILE A 356 -15.04 -29.42 1.28
C ILE A 356 -15.31 -30.85 1.71
N LYS A 357 -16.41 -31.07 2.43
CA LYS A 357 -16.89 -32.41 2.79
C LYS A 357 -18.38 -32.52 2.52
N GLY A 358 -18.71 -33.18 1.43
CA GLY A 358 -20.09 -33.17 0.92
C GLY A 358 -20.47 -31.75 0.50
N ASP A 359 -21.49 -31.19 1.13
CA ASP A 359 -22.00 -29.83 0.89
C ASP A 359 -21.66 -28.84 2.02
N GLU A 360 -20.76 -29.21 2.93
CA GLU A 360 -20.30 -28.39 4.06
C GLU A 360 -18.78 -28.11 4.02
N ILE A 361 -18.35 -27.15 4.86
CA ILE A 361 -16.95 -26.84 5.11
C ILE A 361 -16.53 -27.37 6.49
N GLU A 362 -15.49 -28.19 6.51
CA GLU A 362 -14.79 -28.57 7.74
C GLU A 362 -13.45 -27.84 7.84
N THR A 363 -13.07 -27.47 9.07
CA THR A 363 -11.78 -26.83 9.34
C THR A 363 -10.77 -27.85 9.85
N GLY A 364 -9.54 -27.78 9.35
CA GLY A 364 -8.40 -28.56 9.80
C GLY A 364 -7.54 -27.81 10.80
N GLN A 365 -6.23 -27.85 10.58
CA GLN A 365 -5.26 -27.24 11.49
C GLN A 365 -5.26 -25.71 11.39
N THR A 366 -4.82 -25.07 12.47
CA THR A 366 -4.60 -23.62 12.48
C THR A 366 -3.36 -23.28 11.65
N ILE A 367 -3.51 -22.32 10.76
CA ILE A 367 -2.43 -21.74 9.97
C ILE A 367 -1.79 -20.62 10.80
N PRO A 368 -0.48 -20.68 11.07
CA PRO A 368 0.23 -19.59 11.71
C PRO A 368 0.21 -18.36 10.77
N VAL A 369 -0.20 -17.21 11.30
CA VAL A 369 -0.22 -15.94 10.54
C VAL A 369 0.47 -14.86 11.37
N PRO A 370 1.15 -13.89 10.72
CA PRO A 370 1.74 -12.76 11.42
C PRO A 370 0.66 -11.87 12.06
N ALA A 371 1.08 -10.96 12.93
CA ALA A 371 0.18 -9.99 13.52
C ALA A 371 -0.59 -9.22 12.42
N PHE A 372 -1.91 -9.07 12.63
CA PHE A 372 -2.85 -8.43 11.70
C PHE A 372 -3.10 -9.19 10.38
N GLY A 373 -2.50 -10.38 10.19
CA GLY A 373 -2.77 -11.26 9.05
C GLY A 373 -4.13 -11.93 9.14
N ASN A 374 -4.82 -12.00 8.00
CA ASN A 374 -6.13 -12.64 7.83
C ASN A 374 -6.24 -13.26 6.42
N VAL A 375 -7.35 -13.95 6.16
CA VAL A 375 -7.58 -14.69 4.90
C VAL A 375 -7.54 -13.82 3.63
N TYR A 376 -7.69 -12.50 3.74
CA TYR A 376 -7.80 -11.60 2.60
C TYR A 376 -6.64 -10.63 2.43
N ASN A 377 -5.78 -10.46 3.45
CA ASN A 377 -4.72 -9.45 3.44
C ASN A 377 -3.30 -10.01 3.53
N LEU A 378 -3.15 -11.33 3.68
CA LEU A 378 -1.86 -12.01 3.80
C LEU A 378 -1.42 -12.56 2.45
N THR A 379 -0.14 -12.37 2.11
CA THR A 379 0.50 -12.98 0.95
C THR A 379 1.89 -13.45 1.30
N TYR A 380 2.26 -14.63 0.83
CA TYR A 380 3.60 -15.19 0.97
C TYR A 380 4.44 -14.79 -0.24
N LEU A 381 5.51 -14.03 -0.03
CA LEU A 381 6.44 -13.56 -1.04
C LEU A 381 7.70 -14.44 -1.02
N PRO A 382 7.94 -15.29 -2.03
CA PRO A 382 9.18 -16.05 -2.10
C PRO A 382 10.40 -15.12 -2.22
N ASP A 383 11.48 -15.44 -1.52
CA ASP A 383 12.73 -14.65 -1.52
C ASP A 383 13.96 -15.45 -1.98
N GLY A 384 13.73 -16.65 -2.53
CA GLY A 384 14.75 -17.56 -3.06
C GLY A 384 15.36 -18.51 -2.02
N MET A 385 15.51 -18.10 -0.75
CA MET A 385 15.97 -18.96 0.35
C MET A 385 14.84 -19.42 1.29
N GLY A 386 13.65 -18.83 1.12
CA GLY A 386 12.38 -19.23 1.67
C GLY A 386 11.31 -18.20 1.30
N TYR A 387 10.74 -17.50 2.28
CA TYR A 387 9.68 -16.52 2.05
C TYR A 387 9.60 -15.42 3.09
N ASN A 388 8.95 -14.32 2.72
CA ASN A 388 8.44 -13.31 3.64
C ASN A 388 6.91 -13.32 3.63
N CYS A 389 6.30 -12.89 4.74
CA CYS A 389 4.86 -12.68 4.82
C CYS A 389 4.56 -11.19 4.65
N VAL A 390 3.82 -10.81 3.63
CA VAL A 390 3.40 -9.43 3.41
C VAL A 390 1.93 -9.29 3.77
N VAL A 391 1.62 -8.28 4.59
CA VAL A 391 0.27 -7.97 5.06
C VAL A 391 -0.10 -6.54 4.70
N ILE A 392 -1.29 -6.34 4.12
CA ILE A 392 -1.88 -4.99 4.01
C ILE A 392 -2.63 -4.69 5.31
N ASN A 393 -2.17 -3.69 6.06
CA ASN A 393 -2.78 -3.29 7.32
C ASN A 393 -4.00 -2.36 7.11
N ASN A 394 -4.70 -2.03 8.20
CA ASN A 394 -5.89 -1.18 8.16
C ASN A 394 -5.60 0.28 7.75
N SER A 395 -4.34 0.71 7.83
CA SER A 395 -3.87 2.02 7.35
C SER A 395 -3.43 1.98 5.88
N HIS A 396 -3.75 0.91 5.16
CA HIS A 396 -3.40 0.73 3.75
C HIS A 396 -1.88 0.65 3.52
N LYS A 397 -1.07 0.26 4.51
CA LYS A 397 0.38 0.06 4.36
C LYS A 397 0.73 -1.40 4.24
N LEU A 398 1.80 -1.69 3.50
CA LEU A 398 2.39 -3.03 3.41
C LEU A 398 3.33 -3.23 4.60
N ILE A 399 3.08 -4.26 5.39
CA ILE A 399 4.00 -4.70 6.44
C ILE A 399 4.60 -6.03 6.00
N THR A 400 5.93 -6.11 5.96
CA THR A 400 6.67 -7.34 5.66
C THR A 400 7.18 -7.95 6.94
N TYR A 401 6.94 -9.25 7.09
CA TYR A 401 7.40 -10.06 8.19
C TYR A 401 8.31 -11.19 7.68
N SER A 402 9.25 -11.61 8.51
CA SER A 402 10.05 -12.81 8.30
C SER A 402 9.20 -14.09 8.41
N GLN A 403 9.81 -15.24 8.13
CA GLN A 403 9.20 -16.56 8.33
C GLN A 403 8.83 -16.84 9.80
N THR A 404 9.52 -16.20 10.74
CA THR A 404 9.27 -16.27 12.19
C THR A 404 8.31 -15.19 12.68
N PHE A 405 7.71 -14.42 11.76
CA PHE A 405 6.81 -13.29 12.03
C PHE A 405 7.44 -12.11 12.76
N GLU A 406 8.76 -11.95 12.69
CA GLU A 406 9.40 -10.70 13.07
C GLU A 406 9.14 -9.66 12.00
N ARG A 407 8.75 -8.46 12.41
CA ARG A 407 8.48 -7.38 11.46
C ARG A 407 9.79 -6.84 10.90
N LEU A 408 9.95 -6.91 9.58
CA LEU A 408 11.15 -6.50 8.86
C LEU A 408 11.01 -5.09 8.29
N TYR A 409 9.84 -4.76 7.73
CA TYR A 409 9.62 -3.51 7.01
C TYR A 409 8.15 -3.07 7.08
N GLU A 410 7.91 -1.77 7.00
CA GLU A 410 6.60 -1.18 6.71
C GLU A 410 6.76 -0.11 5.64
N SER A 411 5.87 -0.10 4.66
CA SER A 411 5.90 0.90 3.60
C SER A 411 5.59 2.31 4.11
N ASP A 412 6.30 3.29 3.55
CA ASP A 412 5.93 4.70 3.73
C ASP A 412 4.67 5.04 2.92
N GLU A 413 4.60 4.51 1.70
CA GLU A 413 3.47 4.64 0.81
C GLU A 413 2.27 3.78 1.24
N THR A 414 1.07 4.21 0.84
CA THR A 414 -0.16 3.43 0.93
C THR A 414 -0.50 2.72 -0.38
N TYR A 415 -1.05 1.53 -0.23
CA TYR A 415 -1.50 0.59 -1.26
C TYR A 415 -2.88 0.07 -0.84
N ASN A 416 -3.76 -0.31 -1.76
CA ASN A 416 -5.16 -0.76 -1.57
C ASN A 416 -6.25 0.26 -1.96
N SER A 417 -6.78 0.09 -3.18
CA SER A 417 -7.92 0.83 -3.79
C SER A 417 -9.26 0.16 -3.62
N SER A 418 -9.37 -0.86 -2.77
CA SER A 418 -10.56 -1.69 -2.76
C SER A 418 -11.82 -0.90 -2.41
N GLY A 419 -12.86 -1.09 -3.23
CA GLY A 419 -14.20 -0.55 -2.99
C GLY A 419 -15.05 -1.41 -2.05
N VAL A 420 -14.52 -2.56 -1.59
CA VAL A 420 -15.21 -3.51 -0.74
C VAL A 420 -15.04 -3.11 0.73
N VAL A 421 -16.13 -2.65 1.35
CA VAL A 421 -16.13 -2.15 2.73
C VAL A 421 -17.19 -2.87 3.55
N ILE A 422 -16.76 -3.48 4.65
CA ILE A 422 -17.65 -4.09 5.64
C ILE A 422 -17.80 -3.13 6.81
N GLU A 423 -19.03 -2.68 7.07
CA GLU A 423 -19.35 -1.92 8.27
C GLU A 423 -19.45 -2.85 9.48
N THR A 424 -18.86 -2.44 10.60
CA THR A 424 -18.84 -3.18 11.87
C THR A 424 -19.13 -2.22 13.03
N ALA A 425 -19.56 -2.77 14.17
CA ALA A 425 -19.67 -1.98 15.39
C ALA A 425 -18.28 -1.74 16.02
N ASP A 426 -18.10 -0.59 16.66
CA ASP A 426 -16.91 -0.22 17.45
C ASP A 426 -16.83 -0.93 18.81
N LYS A 427 -17.96 -1.46 19.31
CA LYS A 427 -18.07 -2.16 20.60
C LYS A 427 -18.17 -3.68 20.45
N MET A 428 -17.69 -4.39 21.47
CA MET A 428 -17.79 -5.85 21.57
C MET A 428 -19.24 -6.33 21.68
N VAL A 429 -19.51 -7.51 21.11
CA VAL A 429 -20.82 -8.18 21.24
C VAL A 429 -21.12 -8.45 22.72
N GLY A 430 -22.26 -7.94 23.22
CA GLY A 430 -22.71 -8.14 24.60
C GLY A 430 -22.26 -7.07 25.61
N MET A 431 -21.34 -6.18 25.22
CA MET A 431 -20.99 -4.99 26.00
C MET A 431 -21.99 -3.88 25.69
N GLY A 432 -23.12 -3.90 26.41
CA GLY A 432 -24.27 -3.04 26.19
C GLY A 432 -23.92 -1.56 25.94
N GLY A 433 -24.46 -1.05 24.86
CA GLY A 433 -24.75 0.36 24.62
C GLY A 433 -26.09 0.40 23.91
N GLY A 434 -26.97 1.32 24.28
CA GLY A 434 -28.20 1.51 23.52
C GLY A 434 -27.89 1.88 22.06
N PRO A 435 -28.89 1.83 21.16
CA PRO A 435 -28.89 2.37 19.79
C PRO A 435 -28.02 3.62 19.53
N THR A 436 -27.90 4.49 20.52
CA THR A 436 -27.26 5.81 20.46
C THR A 436 -25.76 5.81 20.76
N GLU A 437 -25.19 4.74 21.31
CA GLU A 437 -23.78 4.71 21.74
C GLU A 437 -22.84 3.80 20.93
N GLU A 438 -23.36 2.96 20.04
CA GLU A 438 -22.52 2.18 19.10
C GLU A 438 -22.25 3.03 17.85
N HIS A 439 -20.97 3.16 17.48
CA HIS A 439 -20.56 3.78 16.22
C HIS A 439 -20.20 2.72 15.17
N GLY A 440 -20.52 3.00 13.92
CA GLY A 440 -20.05 2.21 12.79
C GLY A 440 -18.58 2.51 12.49
N ILE A 441 -17.75 1.48 12.51
CA ILE A 441 -16.41 1.50 11.90
C ILE A 441 -16.45 0.75 10.58
N THR A 442 -15.51 1.07 9.69
CA THR A 442 -15.42 0.43 8.37
C THR A 442 -14.14 -0.39 8.27
N TYR A 443 -14.27 -1.63 7.83
CA TYR A 443 -13.15 -2.48 7.45
C TYR A 443 -13.09 -2.56 5.93
N ASN A 444 -11.99 -2.10 5.34
CA ASN A 444 -11.76 -2.21 3.91
C ASN A 444 -11.09 -3.56 3.62
N ILE A 445 -11.76 -4.41 2.85
CA ILE A 445 -11.20 -5.70 2.41
C ILE A 445 -10.15 -5.39 1.35
N PRO A 446 -8.87 -5.75 1.55
CA PRO A 446 -7.84 -5.22 0.70
C PRO A 446 -7.87 -5.75 -0.73
N PHE A 447 -7.23 -5.02 -1.62
CA PHE A 447 -6.91 -5.47 -2.96
C PHE A 447 -6.11 -6.78 -2.92
N ARG A 448 -6.38 -7.72 -3.85
CA ARG A 448 -5.63 -8.97 -3.91
C ARG A 448 -4.24 -8.73 -4.49
N THR A 449 -3.21 -9.11 -3.74
CA THR A 449 -1.83 -9.06 -4.20
C THR A 449 -1.43 -10.36 -4.88
N ILE A 450 -0.59 -10.26 -5.93
CA ILE A 450 -0.09 -11.41 -6.68
C ILE A 450 1.42 -11.45 -6.58
N THR A 451 1.99 -12.62 -6.31
CA THR A 451 3.44 -12.83 -6.35
C THR A 451 3.83 -13.61 -7.61
N ALA A 452 4.73 -13.07 -8.42
CA ALA A 452 5.19 -13.73 -9.64
C ALA A 452 6.61 -13.30 -10.03
N PRO A 453 7.43 -14.19 -10.62
CA PRO A 453 8.70 -13.82 -11.23
C PRO A 453 8.44 -13.22 -12.61
N LEU A 454 8.45 -11.89 -12.75
CA LEU A 454 8.08 -11.21 -14.01
C LEU A 454 9.27 -10.64 -14.76
N THR A 455 10.24 -10.06 -14.05
CA THR A 455 11.47 -9.49 -14.65
C THR A 455 12.65 -10.45 -14.58
N SER A 456 12.54 -11.52 -13.79
CA SER A 456 13.61 -12.50 -13.59
C SER A 456 13.04 -13.81 -13.08
N ASP A 457 13.55 -14.94 -13.58
CA ASP A 457 13.18 -16.28 -13.09
C ASP A 457 13.59 -16.55 -11.64
N LYS A 458 14.47 -15.71 -11.07
CA LYS A 458 15.07 -15.93 -9.75
C LYS A 458 14.45 -15.09 -8.64
N ARG A 459 13.73 -14.02 -8.99
CA ARG A 459 13.19 -13.06 -8.01
C ARG A 459 11.70 -12.89 -8.22
N TYR A 460 10.95 -13.11 -7.16
CA TYR A 460 9.52 -12.84 -7.17
C TYR A 460 9.24 -11.37 -6.91
N GLU A 461 8.29 -10.85 -7.66
CA GLU A 461 7.72 -9.53 -7.52
C GLU A 461 6.35 -9.63 -6.85
N LEU A 462 6.04 -8.65 -6.01
CA LEU A 462 4.72 -8.44 -5.42
C LEU A 462 3.98 -7.38 -6.22
N LEU A 463 2.96 -7.79 -6.96
CA LEU A 463 2.03 -6.88 -7.63
C LEU A 463 1.00 -6.37 -6.64
N VAL A 464 0.94 -5.04 -6.53
CA VAL A 464 0.01 -4.31 -5.66
C VAL A 464 -0.64 -3.18 -6.44
N ASN A 465 -1.82 -2.73 -6.01
CA ASN A 465 -2.37 -1.49 -6.54
C ASN A 465 -1.88 -0.30 -5.70
N ARG A 466 -1.67 0.84 -6.35
CA ARG A 466 -1.50 2.15 -5.72
C ARG A 466 -2.55 3.13 -6.19
N ASP A 467 -3.14 3.85 -5.26
CA ASP A 467 -4.06 4.95 -5.55
C ASP A 467 -3.33 6.27 -5.68
N LEU A 468 -3.74 7.08 -6.66
CA LEU A 468 -3.12 8.39 -6.92
C LEU A 468 -3.99 9.58 -6.50
N SER A 469 -5.16 9.34 -5.91
CA SER A 469 -6.11 10.41 -5.54
C SER A 469 -6.06 10.72 -4.05
N ALA A 470 -5.75 11.97 -3.69
CA ALA A 470 -5.82 12.53 -2.34
C ALA A 470 -7.26 12.78 -1.83
N THR A 471 -8.27 12.33 -2.56
CA THR A 471 -9.67 12.45 -2.13
C THR A 471 -10.41 11.17 -2.51
N ALA A 472 -10.54 10.25 -1.55
CA ALA A 472 -11.69 9.37 -1.55
C ALA A 472 -12.91 10.28 -1.40
N GLN A 473 -13.70 10.47 -2.46
CA GLN A 473 -15.00 11.12 -2.29
C GLN A 473 -15.86 10.14 -1.48
N VAL A 474 -15.97 10.40 -0.17
CA VAL A 474 -16.77 9.61 0.76
C VAL A 474 -18.24 9.88 0.44
N PHE A 475 -18.81 9.11 -0.49
CA PHE A 475 -20.23 8.84 -0.43
C PHE A 475 -20.43 7.88 0.75
N LYS A 476 -21.52 8.07 1.51
CA LYS A 476 -21.72 7.52 2.87
C LYS A 476 -21.26 6.07 3.11
N ASN A 477 -21.18 5.20 2.09
CA ASN A 477 -20.81 3.80 2.23
C ASN A 477 -19.76 3.29 1.20
N TYR A 478 -19.10 4.16 0.41
CA TYR A 478 -18.16 3.72 -0.64
C TYR A 478 -16.90 4.60 -0.71
N LYS A 479 -15.72 3.97 -0.61
CA LYS A 479 -14.45 4.59 -1.00
C LYS A 479 -14.27 4.42 -2.51
N TYR A 480 -14.27 5.54 -3.24
CA TYR A 480 -14.03 5.58 -4.68
C TYR A 480 -12.68 6.26 -4.95
N TYR A 481 -11.95 5.71 -5.92
CA TYR A 481 -10.65 6.22 -6.38
C TYR A 481 -10.72 6.56 -7.87
N THR A 482 -10.29 7.77 -8.22
CA THR A 482 -10.40 8.30 -9.60
C THR A 482 -9.34 7.74 -10.53
N GLN A 483 -8.20 7.32 -9.99
CA GLN A 483 -7.03 6.85 -10.72
C GLN A 483 -6.25 5.86 -9.86
N GLY A 484 -5.68 4.84 -10.52
CA GLY A 484 -4.75 3.90 -9.89
C GLY A 484 -3.58 3.55 -10.80
N GLU A 485 -2.57 2.93 -10.22
CA GLU A 485 -1.43 2.30 -10.88
C GLU A 485 -1.30 0.87 -10.33
N ILE A 486 -0.78 -0.06 -11.14
CA ILE A 486 -0.25 -1.32 -10.63
C ILE A 486 1.24 -1.14 -10.44
N HIS A 487 1.71 -1.43 -9.23
CA HIS A 487 3.11 -1.38 -8.85
C HIS A 487 3.62 -2.80 -8.71
N SER A 488 4.80 -3.06 -9.27
CA SER A 488 5.55 -4.27 -9.02
C SER A 488 6.67 -3.95 -8.04
N LEU A 489 6.62 -4.59 -6.87
CA LEU A 489 7.55 -4.38 -5.79
C LEU A 489 8.46 -5.60 -5.61
N VAL A 490 9.74 -5.37 -5.33
CA VAL A 490 10.68 -6.45 -4.99
C VAL A 490 11.24 -6.21 -3.61
N TYR A 491 11.33 -7.29 -2.84
CA TYR A 491 11.99 -7.27 -1.54
C TYR A 491 13.51 -7.43 -1.72
N ASP A 492 14.29 -6.46 -1.24
CA ASP A 492 15.74 -6.42 -1.40
C ASP A 492 16.52 -6.73 -0.11
N GLN A 493 15.88 -7.42 0.84
CA GLN A 493 16.39 -7.69 2.21
C GLN A 493 16.33 -6.49 3.17
N VAL A 494 16.04 -5.28 2.68
CA VAL A 494 15.80 -4.11 3.53
C VAL A 494 14.32 -3.72 3.50
N GLY A 495 13.72 -3.68 2.32
CA GLY A 495 12.32 -3.27 2.16
C GLY A 495 11.75 -3.66 0.81
N LEU A 496 10.47 -3.33 0.61
CA LEU A 496 9.81 -3.47 -0.69
C LEU A 496 10.08 -2.22 -1.52
N ASN A 497 10.80 -2.39 -2.63
CA ASN A 497 11.17 -1.32 -3.55
C ASN A 497 10.48 -1.47 -4.90
N LEU A 498 10.16 -0.35 -5.54
CA LEU A 498 9.50 -0.34 -6.84
C LEU A 498 10.44 -0.84 -7.94
N ALA A 499 10.10 -1.96 -8.58
CA ALA A 499 10.78 -2.45 -9.78
C ALA A 499 10.25 -1.77 -11.05
N TRP A 500 8.94 -1.72 -11.21
CA TRP A 500 8.26 -1.02 -12.29
C TRP A 500 6.81 -0.75 -11.93
N LYS A 501 6.14 0.10 -12.72
CA LYS A 501 4.71 0.37 -12.57
C LYS A 501 4.03 0.63 -13.90
N THR A 502 2.72 0.44 -13.94
CA THR A 502 1.92 0.82 -15.10
C THR A 502 1.83 2.34 -15.22
N ARG A 503 1.59 2.84 -16.44
CA ARG A 503 0.97 4.17 -16.64
C ARG A 503 -0.31 4.31 -15.80
N ARG A 504 -0.69 5.55 -15.52
CA ARG A 504 -1.92 5.86 -14.78
C ARG A 504 -3.15 5.29 -15.47
N ILE A 505 -3.92 4.52 -14.73
CA ILE A 505 -5.19 3.96 -15.17
C ILE A 505 -6.30 4.91 -14.71
N LYS A 506 -7.13 5.36 -15.66
CA LYS A 506 -8.30 6.19 -15.37
C LYS A 506 -9.44 5.31 -14.85
N GLY A 507 -9.85 5.55 -13.61
CA GLY A 507 -10.82 4.72 -12.88
C GLY A 507 -10.20 4.05 -11.66
N GLN A 508 -11.08 3.47 -10.83
CA GLN A 508 -10.69 2.68 -9.67
C GLN A 508 -10.23 1.31 -10.15
N VAL A 509 -8.99 0.95 -9.84
CA VAL A 509 -8.52 -0.43 -10.00
C VAL A 509 -9.22 -1.29 -8.95
N ALA A 510 -9.94 -2.33 -9.37
CA ALA A 510 -10.70 -3.19 -8.47
C ALA A 510 -9.98 -4.52 -8.20
N ASP A 511 -9.32 -5.08 -9.22
CA ASP A 511 -8.57 -6.33 -9.11
C ASP A 511 -7.54 -6.49 -10.23
N ILE A 512 -6.63 -7.45 -10.08
CA ILE A 512 -5.70 -7.89 -11.12
C ILE A 512 -5.74 -9.41 -11.29
N ALA A 513 -5.31 -9.86 -12.47
CA ALA A 513 -4.96 -11.23 -12.76
C ALA A 513 -3.70 -11.29 -13.65
N LEU A 514 -2.92 -12.35 -13.49
CA LEU A 514 -1.83 -12.73 -14.41
C LEU A 514 -2.26 -14.00 -15.13
N ALA A 515 -2.79 -13.87 -16.34
CA ALA A 515 -3.42 -14.98 -17.06
C ALA A 515 -3.36 -14.77 -18.57
N ASP A 516 -3.52 -15.86 -19.32
CA ASP A 516 -3.70 -15.85 -20.77
C ASP A 516 -5.18 -15.55 -21.09
N LEU A 517 -5.50 -14.27 -21.27
CA LEU A 517 -6.87 -13.79 -21.46
C LEU A 517 -7.44 -14.21 -22.82
N ASN A 518 -6.62 -14.17 -23.86
CA ASN A 518 -7.03 -14.36 -25.25
C ASN A 518 -6.77 -15.78 -25.77
N ASN A 519 -6.23 -16.67 -24.93
CA ASN A 519 -5.90 -18.06 -25.25
C ASN A 519 -4.86 -18.17 -26.38
N ASP A 520 -3.86 -17.28 -26.36
CA ASP A 520 -2.76 -17.27 -27.33
C ASP A 520 -1.47 -17.93 -26.81
N GLY A 521 -1.49 -18.43 -25.56
CA GLY A 521 -0.36 -19.06 -24.88
C GLY A 521 0.49 -18.10 -24.06
N ASN A 522 0.31 -16.78 -24.22
CA ASN A 522 1.07 -15.76 -23.48
C ASN A 522 0.23 -15.18 -22.36
N LYS A 523 0.87 -14.87 -21.22
CA LYS A 523 0.18 -14.23 -20.10
C LYS A 523 0.14 -12.71 -20.28
N GLN A 524 -0.98 -12.12 -19.91
CA GLN A 524 -1.15 -10.69 -19.77
C GLN A 524 -1.32 -10.29 -18.30
N LEU A 525 -0.94 -9.05 -17.97
CA LEU A 525 -1.43 -8.37 -16.79
C LEU A 525 -2.83 -7.86 -17.10
N CYS A 526 -3.84 -8.54 -16.58
CA CYS A 526 -5.22 -8.12 -16.68
C CYS A 526 -5.59 -7.26 -15.47
N VAL A 527 -6.22 -6.12 -15.73
CA VAL A 527 -6.64 -5.15 -14.70
C VAL A 527 -8.14 -4.91 -14.82
N LEU A 528 -8.86 -5.16 -13.73
CA LEU A 528 -10.27 -4.86 -13.61
C LEU A 528 -10.43 -3.40 -13.14
N VAL A 529 -11.17 -2.59 -13.90
CA VAL A 529 -11.31 -1.16 -13.64
C VAL A 529 -12.76 -0.76 -13.57
N ASN A 530 -13.14 -0.12 -12.46
CA ASN A 530 -14.41 0.57 -12.32
C ASN A 530 -14.27 2.03 -12.76
N THR A 531 -15.12 2.43 -13.70
CA THR A 531 -15.20 3.77 -14.28
C THR A 531 -16.54 4.40 -13.93
N PHE A 532 -16.55 5.73 -13.81
CA PHE A 532 -17.70 6.49 -13.36
C PHE A 532 -17.95 7.62 -14.36
N THR A 533 -19.09 7.57 -15.05
CA THR A 533 -19.50 8.61 -15.99
C THR A 533 -20.58 9.47 -15.36
N GLY A 534 -20.21 10.38 -14.44
CA GLY A 534 -21.12 11.31 -13.76
C GLY A 534 -21.57 10.87 -12.36
N TYR A 535 -22.56 11.58 -11.80
CA TYR A 535 -23.08 11.34 -10.45
C TYR A 535 -24.18 10.24 -10.44
N GLY A 536 -24.15 9.29 -9.51
CA GLY A 536 -25.22 8.29 -9.28
C GLY A 536 -24.83 6.82 -9.49
N TYR A 537 -25.63 5.90 -8.91
CA TYR A 537 -25.35 4.44 -8.87
C TYR A 537 -25.36 3.77 -10.26
N GLY A 538 -26.25 4.21 -11.17
CA GLY A 538 -26.38 3.66 -12.53
C GLY A 538 -25.26 4.05 -13.52
N ASN A 539 -24.38 4.97 -13.11
CA ASN A 539 -23.26 5.47 -13.91
C ASN A 539 -21.94 4.73 -13.66
N ARG A 540 -21.99 3.68 -12.84
CA ARG A 540 -20.86 2.79 -12.56
C ARG A 540 -20.74 1.76 -13.68
N LYS A 541 -19.55 1.66 -14.26
CA LYS A 541 -19.26 0.75 -15.37
C LYS A 541 -17.94 0.04 -15.15
N THR A 542 -17.86 -1.21 -15.58
CA THR A 542 -16.65 -2.02 -15.50
C THR A 542 -15.98 -2.10 -16.85
N VAL A 543 -14.65 -2.11 -16.86
CA VAL A 543 -13.81 -2.33 -18.03
C VAL A 543 -12.67 -3.25 -17.62
N VAL A 544 -12.31 -4.20 -18.48
CA VAL A 544 -11.09 -4.99 -18.33
C VAL A 544 -10.02 -4.43 -19.25
N LEU A 545 -8.84 -4.18 -18.70
CA LEU A 545 -7.63 -3.86 -19.45
C LEU A 545 -6.73 -5.08 -19.46
N ALA A 546 -6.01 -5.32 -20.54
CA ALA A 546 -4.94 -6.31 -20.59
C ALA A 546 -3.68 -5.66 -21.16
N TYR A 547 -2.54 -5.94 -20.55
CA TYR A 547 -1.23 -5.53 -21.00
C TYR A 547 -0.39 -6.77 -21.23
N ASP A 548 0.14 -6.93 -22.44
CA ASP A 548 1.03 -8.04 -22.76
C ASP A 548 2.28 -7.94 -21.89
N LEU A 549 2.67 -9.01 -21.20
CA LEU A 549 3.82 -8.96 -20.30
C LEU A 549 5.15 -8.97 -21.06
N ASN A 550 5.17 -9.48 -22.29
CA ASN A 550 6.37 -9.63 -23.13
C ASN A 550 7.53 -10.30 -22.35
N LEU A 551 7.25 -11.47 -21.77
CA LEU A 551 8.21 -12.28 -21.04
C LEU A 551 9.01 -13.14 -22.03
N GLU A 552 9.80 -12.50 -22.91
CA GLU A 552 10.75 -13.18 -23.80
C GLU A 552 12.19 -13.03 -23.31
#